data_AF-A0A964P8R7-F1
#
_entry.id   AF-A0A964P8R7-F1
#
_cell.length_a   1.000
_cell.length_b   1.000
_cell.length_c   1.000
_cell.angle_alpha   90.00
_cell.angle_beta   90.00
_cell.angle_gamma   90.00
#
_symmetry.space_group_name_H-M   'P 1'
#
loop_
_entity.id
_entity.type
_entity.pdbx_description
1 polymer ?
#
loop_
_entity_poly.entity_id
_entity_poly.type
_entity_poly.pdbx_seq_one_letter_code
_entity_poly.pdbx_strand_id
1 'polypeptide(L)'
;MKQKLIAATVIGESATAVVTLFHAWAKVIDQVAVDRFCDALRHNGTSLPVVYYCEWVDRWLMGDLVPGPRAVMGQRYEAACLSPQEALAWAEQCGDQWQEQTWLAARLREATAGWGTTTDQYAIVIVREVLDVSTTDEEVQASVGVIPDWLSAFHRTGQ
;
A
#
# COMPACT_ATOMS: atom_id res chain seq x y z
N MET A 1 -12.56 2.76 -8.57
CA MET A 1 -11.11 2.54 -8.63
C MET A 1 -10.75 1.47 -7.62
N LYS A 2 -10.17 0.32 -7.99
CA LYS A 2 -9.70 -0.62 -6.96
C LYS A 2 -8.40 -0.05 -6.36
N GLN A 3 -8.16 -0.26 -5.09
CA GLN A 3 -6.90 0.10 -4.44
C GLN A 3 -6.51 -1.06 -3.53
N LYS A 4 -5.21 -1.27 -3.35
CA LYS A 4 -4.70 -2.24 -2.37
C LYS A 4 -4.01 -1.51 -1.24
N LEU A 5 -4.19 -2.01 -0.03
CA LEU A 5 -3.53 -1.52 1.16
C LEU A 5 -2.76 -2.66 1.79
N ILE A 6 -1.48 -2.43 2.07
CA ILE A 6 -0.60 -3.38 2.73
C ILE A 6 -0.13 -2.75 4.04
N ALA A 7 -0.13 -3.53 5.11
CA ALA A 7 0.60 -3.20 6.33
C ALA A 7 1.60 -4.31 6.63
N ALA A 8 2.85 -3.94 6.86
CA ALA A 8 3.93 -4.88 7.14
C ALA A 8 4.80 -4.40 8.31
N THR A 9 5.29 -5.33 9.12
CA THR A 9 6.31 -5.04 10.14
C THR A 9 7.62 -5.71 9.74
N VAL A 10 8.68 -4.91 9.65
CA VAL A 10 10.06 -5.33 9.36
C VAL A 10 10.87 -5.18 10.64
N ILE A 11 11.73 -6.16 10.94
CA ILE A 11 12.55 -6.19 12.19
C ILE A 11 14.06 -6.14 11.95
N GLY A 12 14.81 -5.84 13.01
CA GLY A 12 16.27 -5.87 13.08
C GLY A 12 16.94 -4.81 12.19
N GLU A 13 18.13 -5.13 11.69
CA GLU A 13 18.90 -4.24 10.80
C GLU A 13 18.13 -3.87 9.52
N SER A 14 17.24 -4.76 9.07
CA SER A 14 16.37 -4.49 7.92
C SER A 14 15.38 -3.36 8.22
N ALA A 15 14.90 -3.25 9.46
CA ALA A 15 14.05 -2.12 9.86
C ALA A 15 14.83 -0.80 9.80
N THR A 16 16.09 -0.78 10.27
CA THR A 16 16.96 0.40 10.16
C THR A 16 17.18 0.80 8.71
N ALA A 17 17.47 -0.16 7.83
CA ALA A 17 17.64 0.10 6.40
C ALA A 17 16.38 0.71 5.77
N VAL A 18 15.20 0.16 6.08
CA VAL A 18 13.91 0.69 5.63
C VAL A 18 13.71 2.14 6.10
N VAL A 19 13.92 2.42 7.38
CA VAL A 19 13.81 3.79 7.92
C VAL A 19 14.78 4.75 7.23
N THR A 20 16.02 4.34 6.97
CA THR A 20 17.01 5.15 6.24
C THR A 20 16.55 5.44 4.81
N LEU A 21 15.98 4.46 4.10
CA LEU A 21 15.44 4.66 2.75
C LEU A 21 14.31 5.68 2.74
N PHE A 22 13.33 5.54 3.64
CA PHE A 22 12.21 6.49 3.73
C PHE A 22 12.67 7.90 4.09
N HIS A 23 13.65 8.05 4.98
CA HIS A 23 14.25 9.36 5.27
C HIS A 23 14.99 9.97 4.07
N ALA A 24 15.62 9.15 3.23
CA ALA A 24 16.26 9.62 2.01
C ALA A 24 15.21 10.08 0.98
N TRP A 25 14.18 9.27 0.76
CA TRP A 25 13.08 9.58 -0.18
C TRP A 25 12.26 10.80 0.22
N ALA A 26 12.09 11.04 1.53
CA ALA A 26 11.44 12.25 2.02
C ALA A 26 12.20 13.54 1.66
N LYS A 27 13.51 13.46 1.36
CA LYS A 27 14.33 14.61 0.94
C LYS A 27 14.39 14.74 -0.58
N VAL A 28 14.53 13.62 -1.27
CA VAL A 28 14.61 13.55 -2.73
C VAL A 28 13.80 12.34 -3.17
N ILE A 29 12.64 12.60 -3.78
CA ILE A 29 11.73 11.53 -4.19
C ILE A 29 12.33 10.79 -5.39
N ASP A 30 12.63 9.50 -5.19
CA ASP A 30 12.96 8.55 -6.26
C ASP A 30 11.78 7.60 -6.44
N GLN A 31 10.87 7.98 -7.35
CA GLN A 31 9.61 7.26 -7.54
C GLN A 31 9.82 5.79 -7.95
N VAL A 32 10.84 5.53 -8.78
CA VAL A 32 11.16 4.18 -9.27
C VAL A 32 11.68 3.30 -8.15
N ALA A 33 12.51 3.87 -7.26
CA ALA A 33 12.99 3.14 -6.09
C ALA A 33 11.86 2.83 -5.10
N VAL A 34 10.92 3.77 -4.89
CA VAL A 34 9.73 3.55 -4.05
C VAL A 34 8.89 2.41 -4.59
N ASP A 35 8.58 2.41 -5.89
CA ASP A 35 7.76 1.34 -6.49
C ASP A 35 8.45 -0.03 -6.39
N ARG A 36 9.77 -0.08 -6.70
CA ARG A 36 10.55 -1.31 -6.60
C ARG A 36 10.57 -1.86 -5.17
N PHE A 37 10.70 -0.99 -4.18
CA PHE A 37 10.63 -1.39 -2.78
C PHE A 37 9.24 -1.96 -2.43
N CYS A 38 8.17 -1.30 -2.84
CA CYS A 38 6.80 -1.76 -2.57
C CYS A 38 6.52 -3.13 -3.21
N ASP A 39 6.94 -3.34 -4.46
CA ASP A 39 6.85 -4.64 -5.12
C ASP A 39 7.69 -5.71 -4.40
N ALA A 40 8.91 -5.38 -3.96
CA ALA A 40 9.76 -6.29 -3.21
C ALA A 40 9.17 -6.66 -1.84
N LEU A 41 8.64 -5.69 -1.09
CA LEU A 41 8.00 -5.91 0.19
C LEU A 41 6.79 -6.84 0.04
N ARG A 42 5.94 -6.59 -0.96
CA ARG A 42 4.79 -7.42 -1.28
C ARG A 42 5.20 -8.84 -1.66
N HIS A 43 6.22 -9.00 -2.50
CA HIS A 43 6.72 -10.31 -2.91
C HIS A 43 7.29 -11.13 -1.75
N ASN A 44 7.86 -10.46 -0.75
CA ASN A 44 8.51 -11.09 0.40
C ASN A 44 7.67 -11.02 1.69
N GLY A 45 6.38 -10.69 1.62
CA GLY A 45 5.55 -10.43 2.79
C GLY A 45 5.43 -11.60 3.78
N THR A 46 5.65 -12.84 3.32
CA THR A 46 5.59 -14.05 4.15
C THR A 46 6.97 -14.58 4.54
N SER A 47 8.04 -13.82 4.28
CA SER A 47 9.41 -14.23 4.51
C SER A 47 10.09 -13.28 5.49
N LEU A 48 10.99 -13.81 6.33
CA LEU A 48 11.87 -12.95 7.12
C LEU A 48 12.65 -11.99 6.19
N PRO A 49 12.86 -10.73 6.61
CA PRO A 49 12.65 -10.15 7.94
C PRO A 49 11.24 -9.57 8.19
N VAL A 50 10.26 -9.86 7.34
CA VAL A 50 8.86 -9.45 7.54
C VAL A 50 8.22 -10.41 8.54
N VAL A 51 7.78 -9.87 9.67
CA VAL A 51 7.20 -10.66 10.77
C VAL A 51 5.70 -10.48 10.94
N TYR A 52 5.17 -9.43 10.33
CA TYR A 52 3.75 -9.20 10.18
C TYR A 52 3.48 -8.70 8.78
N TYR A 53 2.45 -9.23 8.13
CA TYR A 53 2.03 -8.82 6.80
C TYR A 53 0.53 -9.03 6.65
N CYS A 54 -0.18 -7.99 6.22
CA CYS A 54 -1.57 -8.11 5.81
C CYS A 54 -1.84 -7.26 4.57
N GLU A 55 -2.71 -7.77 3.69
CA GLU A 55 -3.14 -7.09 2.48
C GLU A 55 -4.68 -6.99 2.48
N TRP A 56 -5.20 -5.80 2.17
CA TRP A 56 -6.61 -5.52 1.95
C TRP A 56 -6.82 -4.94 0.57
N VAL A 57 -7.90 -5.33 -0.09
CA VAL A 57 -8.24 -4.84 -1.43
C VAL A 57 -9.64 -4.25 -1.37
N ASP A 58 -9.75 -2.96 -1.66
CA ASP A 58 -11.04 -2.25 -1.65
C ASP A 58 -11.27 -1.45 -2.93
N ARG A 59 -12.53 -1.13 -3.23
CA ARG A 59 -12.93 -0.17 -4.27
C ARG A 59 -12.97 1.27 -3.77
N TRP A 60 -12.93 1.50 -2.46
CA TRP A 60 -13.12 2.84 -1.86
C TRP A 60 -12.21 3.02 -0.65
N LEU A 61 -10.90 3.19 -0.88
CA LEU A 61 -9.95 3.34 0.21
C LEU A 61 -9.96 4.79 0.71
N MET A 62 -10.40 4.96 1.97
CA MET A 62 -10.18 5.99 3.01
C MET A 62 -9.69 7.43 2.67
N GLY A 63 -9.85 7.93 1.44
CA GLY A 63 -9.44 9.27 1.05
C GLY A 63 -7.98 9.56 1.44
N ASP A 64 -7.78 10.63 2.21
CA ASP A 64 -6.47 11.15 2.65
C ASP A 64 -5.90 10.44 3.89
N LEU A 65 -6.63 9.47 4.48
CA LEU A 65 -6.16 8.79 5.68
C LEU A 65 -4.95 7.90 5.38
N VAL A 66 -4.87 7.34 4.16
CA VAL A 66 -3.82 6.41 3.71
C VAL A 66 -2.96 7.05 2.62
N PRO A 67 -1.66 6.71 2.52
CA PRO A 67 -0.94 5.67 3.27
C PRO A 67 -0.41 6.12 4.63
N GLY A 68 -0.72 7.33 5.08
CA GLY A 68 -0.36 7.85 6.40
C GLY A 68 0.65 9.00 6.37
N PRO A 69 1.13 9.45 7.54
CA PRO A 69 2.00 10.62 7.65
C PRO A 69 3.36 10.38 6.99
N ARG A 70 3.90 11.45 6.38
CA ARG A 70 5.21 11.45 5.68
C ARG A 70 5.29 10.41 4.57
N ALA A 71 4.16 10.18 3.89
CA ALA A 71 4.11 9.31 2.73
C ALA A 71 5.14 9.75 1.68
N VAL A 72 5.79 8.77 1.07
CA VAL A 72 6.59 8.93 -0.14
C VAL A 72 5.80 8.38 -1.32
N MET A 73 5.94 9.02 -2.47
CA MET A 73 5.19 8.68 -3.68
C MET A 73 6.11 8.01 -4.70
N GLY A 74 5.69 6.84 -5.16
CA GLY A 74 6.13 6.20 -6.40
C GLY A 74 5.23 6.61 -7.56
N GLN A 75 5.36 5.92 -8.69
CA GLN A 75 4.46 6.10 -9.83
C GLN A 75 3.14 5.33 -9.62
N ARG A 76 3.21 4.19 -8.93
CA ARG A 76 2.06 3.30 -8.67
C ARG A 76 1.72 3.17 -7.20
N TYR A 77 2.71 3.33 -6.34
CA TYR A 77 2.55 3.15 -4.91
C TYR A 77 2.72 4.46 -4.14
N GLU A 78 1.96 4.60 -3.07
CA GLU A 78 2.24 5.57 -2.00
C GLU A 78 2.62 4.74 -0.76
N ALA A 79 3.66 5.11 -0.04
CA ALA A 79 4.09 4.34 1.13
C ALA A 79 4.46 5.24 2.30
N ALA A 80 4.20 4.79 3.52
CA ALA A 80 4.64 5.43 4.75
C ALA A 80 5.44 4.45 5.60
N CYS A 81 6.44 4.96 6.31
CA CYS A 81 7.20 4.23 7.32
C CYS A 81 6.98 4.88 8.68
N LEU A 82 6.60 4.06 9.65
CA LEU A 82 6.19 4.48 10.98
C LEU A 82 7.02 3.76 12.03
N SER A 83 7.37 4.50 13.07
CA SER A 83 7.73 3.92 14.35
C SER A 83 6.50 3.27 15.02
N PRO A 84 6.71 2.41 16.03
CA PRO A 84 5.59 1.80 16.75
C PRO A 84 4.67 2.80 17.43
N GLN A 85 5.25 3.87 17.98
CA GLN A 85 4.51 4.96 18.62
C GLN A 85 3.65 5.73 17.61
N GLU A 86 4.19 6.00 16.43
CA GLU A 86 3.43 6.66 15.35
C GLU A 86 2.30 5.76 14.82
N ALA A 87 2.54 4.46 14.69
CA ALA A 87 1.51 3.50 14.28
C ALA A 87 0.36 3.41 15.29
N LEU A 88 0.67 3.38 16.60
CA LEU A 88 -0.35 3.40 17.67
C LEU A 88 -1.13 4.72 17.68
N ALA A 89 -0.44 5.86 17.63
CA ALA A 89 -1.08 7.17 17.60
C ALA A 89 -2.01 7.31 16.38
N TRP A 90 -1.59 6.78 15.22
CA TRP A 90 -2.43 6.79 14.03
C TRP A 90 -3.62 5.83 14.15
N ALA A 91 -3.46 4.66 14.79
CA ALA A 91 -4.58 3.76 15.07
C ALA A 91 -5.64 4.39 15.98
N GLU A 92 -5.28 5.32 16.86
CA GLU A 92 -6.20 6.09 17.70
C GLU A 92 -6.93 7.19 16.93
N GLN A 93 -6.30 7.74 15.88
CA GLN A 93 -6.88 8.75 15.00
C GLN A 93 -7.80 8.16 13.93
N CYS A 94 -7.69 6.85 13.68
CA CYS A 94 -8.63 6.15 12.82
C CYS A 94 -10.04 6.21 13.45
N GLY A 95 -10.99 6.79 12.73
CA GLY A 95 -12.39 6.77 13.15
C GLY A 95 -13.02 5.37 13.11
N ASP A 96 -14.28 5.30 13.49
CA ASP A 96 -15.10 4.08 13.47
C ASP A 96 -16.26 4.17 12.48
N GLN A 97 -16.32 5.26 11.70
CA GLN A 97 -17.42 5.52 10.77
C GLN A 97 -17.47 4.48 9.63
N TRP A 98 -16.32 3.94 9.24
CA TRP A 98 -16.18 3.02 8.12
C TRP A 98 -15.46 1.74 8.54
N GLN A 99 -15.85 0.61 7.95
CA GLN A 99 -15.28 -0.71 8.29
C GLN A 99 -13.78 -0.75 8.03
N GLU A 100 -13.36 -0.08 6.97
CA GLU A 100 -11.98 0.05 6.56
C GLU A 100 -11.20 0.73 7.70
N GLN A 101 -11.69 1.85 8.26
CA GLN A 101 -10.97 2.58 9.32
C GLN A 101 -10.77 1.71 10.55
N THR A 102 -11.81 0.96 10.93
CA THR A 102 -11.75 -0.03 12.00
C THR A 102 -10.73 -1.12 11.69
N TRP A 103 -10.70 -1.60 10.43
CA TRP A 103 -9.73 -2.58 9.97
C TRP A 103 -8.30 -2.05 10.08
N LEU A 104 -8.01 -0.86 9.55
CA LEU A 104 -6.67 -0.25 9.60
C LEU A 104 -6.21 -0.05 11.04
N ALA A 105 -7.08 0.48 11.91
CA ALA A 105 -6.77 0.63 13.33
C ALA A 105 -6.39 -0.71 13.99
N ALA A 106 -7.14 -1.77 13.69
CA ALA A 106 -6.84 -3.11 14.20
C ALA A 106 -5.49 -3.63 13.68
N ARG A 107 -5.21 -3.49 12.37
CA ARG A 107 -3.96 -3.95 11.77
C ARG A 107 -2.75 -3.17 12.25
N LEU A 108 -2.87 -1.86 12.48
CA LEU A 108 -1.81 -1.05 13.07
C LEU A 108 -1.49 -1.52 14.50
N ARG A 109 -2.53 -1.77 15.32
CA ARG A 109 -2.34 -2.32 16.67
C ARG A 109 -1.66 -3.69 16.63
N GLU A 110 -2.12 -4.59 15.76
CA GLU A 110 -1.49 -5.91 15.58
C GLU A 110 -0.05 -5.82 15.07
N ALA A 111 0.24 -4.94 14.10
CA ALA A 111 1.58 -4.71 13.59
C ALA A 111 2.56 -4.25 14.68
N THR A 112 2.06 -3.54 15.69
CA THR A 112 2.83 -3.08 16.87
C THR A 112 2.86 -4.09 18.01
N ALA A 113 1.82 -4.92 18.14
CA ALA A 113 1.69 -5.90 19.21
C ALA A 113 2.45 -7.18 18.85
N GLY A 114 3.54 -7.44 19.56
CA GLY A 114 4.21 -8.75 19.51
C GLY A 114 5.73 -8.73 19.35
N TRP A 115 6.33 -7.58 19.02
CA TRP A 115 7.75 -7.53 18.64
C TRP A 115 8.66 -6.83 19.64
N GLY A 116 8.12 -5.93 20.48
CA GLY A 116 8.91 -5.18 21.47
C GLY A 116 9.58 -6.02 22.56
N THR A 117 9.24 -7.30 22.70
CA THR A 117 9.96 -8.24 23.59
C THR A 117 11.06 -9.03 22.87
N THR A 118 11.06 -9.04 21.53
CA THR A 118 11.99 -9.81 20.70
C THR A 118 13.08 -8.90 20.10
N THR A 119 12.75 -7.65 19.77
CA THR A 119 13.72 -6.64 19.34
C THR A 119 13.17 -5.23 19.51
N ASP A 120 14.03 -4.30 19.91
CA ASP A 120 13.71 -2.87 19.98
C ASP A 120 13.73 -2.20 18.59
N GLN A 121 14.22 -2.89 17.57
CA GLN A 121 14.39 -2.37 16.21
C GLN A 121 13.35 -2.97 15.28
N TYR A 122 12.24 -2.26 15.07
CA TYR A 122 11.26 -2.61 14.06
C TYR A 122 10.57 -1.38 13.48
N ALA A 123 10.09 -1.52 12.24
CA ALA A 123 9.45 -0.47 11.47
C ALA A 123 8.15 -1.01 10.87
N ILE A 124 7.08 -0.19 10.92
CA ILE A 124 5.80 -0.51 10.31
C ILE A 124 5.74 0.24 8.98
N VAL A 125 5.51 -0.50 7.90
CA VAL A 125 5.38 0.03 6.54
C VAL A 125 3.93 -0.12 6.09
N ILE A 126 3.33 0.99 5.70
CA ILE A 126 2.02 1.02 5.06
C ILE A 126 2.21 1.34 3.59
N VAL A 127 1.63 0.54 2.70
CA VAL A 127 1.69 0.75 1.25
C VAL A 127 0.28 0.82 0.70
N ARG A 128 -0.03 1.87 -0.04
CA ARG A 128 -1.21 2.02 -0.87
C ARG A 128 -0.82 1.84 -2.33
N GLU A 129 -1.43 0.88 -3.00
CA GLU A 129 -1.38 0.76 -4.45
C GLU A 129 -2.60 1.47 -5.05
N VAL A 130 -2.35 2.53 -5.81
CA VAL A 130 -3.39 3.17 -6.61
C VAL A 130 -3.48 2.36 -7.90
N LEU A 131 -4.47 1.46 -8.01
CA LEU A 131 -4.66 0.71 -9.25
C LEU A 131 -5.24 1.67 -10.28
N ASP A 132 -4.39 2.11 -11.20
CA ASP A 132 -4.69 3.00 -12.31
C ASP A 132 -5.59 2.31 -13.34
N VAL A 133 -6.86 2.18 -12.96
CA VAL A 133 -7.94 1.83 -13.89
C VAL A 133 -9.03 2.90 -13.83
N SER A 134 -8.65 4.15 -13.57
CA SER A 134 -9.45 5.25 -14.09
C SER A 134 -9.00 5.46 -15.52
N THR A 135 -9.67 4.76 -16.44
CA THR A 135 -9.65 5.14 -17.85
C THR A 135 -9.95 6.64 -17.90
N THR A 136 -9.05 7.43 -18.49
CA THR A 136 -9.31 8.88 -18.57
C THR A 136 -10.54 9.13 -19.43
N ASP A 137 -11.18 10.29 -19.29
CA ASP A 137 -12.33 10.63 -20.16
C ASP A 137 -11.94 10.53 -21.64
N GLU A 138 -10.70 10.90 -22.00
CA GLU A 138 -10.15 10.76 -23.35
C GLU A 138 -10.00 9.29 -23.78
N GLU A 139 -9.51 8.42 -22.90
CA GLU A 139 -9.40 6.98 -23.18
C GLU A 139 -10.79 6.33 -23.30
N VAL A 140 -11.75 6.76 -22.48
CA VAL A 140 -13.15 6.34 -22.59
C VAL A 140 -13.70 6.79 -23.94
N GLN A 141 -13.54 8.05 -24.31
CA GLN A 141 -13.99 8.57 -25.62
C GLN A 141 -13.32 7.84 -26.79
N ALA A 142 -12.02 7.56 -26.70
CA ALA A 142 -11.30 6.78 -27.70
C ALA A 142 -11.82 5.34 -27.82
N SER A 143 -12.25 4.73 -26.70
CA SER A 143 -12.79 3.37 -26.68
C SER A 143 -14.20 3.25 -27.25
N VAL A 144 -15.04 4.30 -27.16
CA VAL A 144 -16.45 4.27 -27.61
C VAL A 144 -16.59 3.98 -29.11
N GLY A 145 -15.58 4.31 -29.91
CA GLY A 145 -15.57 4.07 -31.36
C GLY A 145 -14.99 2.73 -31.82
N VAL A 146 -14.48 1.89 -30.91
CA VAL A 146 -13.72 0.69 -31.27
C VAL A 146 -14.31 -0.53 -30.56
N ILE A 147 -14.70 -1.56 -31.34
CA ILE A 147 -15.04 -2.87 -30.77
C ILE A 147 -13.71 -3.60 -30.48
N PRO A 148 -13.41 -3.94 -29.21
CA PRO A 148 -12.17 -4.65 -28.88
C PRO A 148 -12.08 -6.01 -29.58
N ASP A 149 -10.87 -6.43 -29.95
CA ASP A 149 -10.65 -7.69 -30.69
C ASP A 149 -11.18 -8.93 -29.94
N TRP A 150 -11.09 -8.93 -28.61
CA TRP A 150 -11.60 -10.02 -27.78
C TRP A 150 -13.13 -10.17 -27.85
N LEU A 151 -13.85 -9.06 -28.08
CA LEU A 151 -15.30 -9.04 -28.30
C LEU A 151 -15.64 -9.46 -29.73
N SER A 152 -14.85 -9.00 -30.69
CA SER A 152 -14.98 -9.36 -32.12
C SER A 152 -14.84 -10.87 -32.37
N ALA A 153 -14.11 -11.59 -31.51
CA ALA A 153 -13.97 -13.05 -31.59
C ALA A 153 -15.31 -13.81 -31.42
N PHE A 154 -16.29 -13.24 -30.73
CA PHE A 154 -17.61 -13.86 -30.49
C PHE A 154 -18.65 -13.50 -31.55
N HIS A 155 -18.36 -12.53 -32.43
CA HIS A 155 -19.30 -12.13 -33.49
C HIS A 155 -19.28 -13.05 -34.72
N ARG A 156 -18.25 -13.89 -34.88
CA ARG A 156 -18.09 -14.77 -36.06
C ARG A 156 -18.69 -16.17 -35.91
N THR A 157 -19.26 -16.51 -34.75
CA THR A 157 -19.82 -17.85 -34.47
C THR A 157 -21.33 -17.97 -34.71
N GLY A 158 -21.94 -16.99 -35.37
CA GLY A 158 -23.38 -16.95 -35.66
C GLY A 158 -23.77 -17.03 -37.15
N GLN A 159 -23.00 -17.74 -37.98
CA GLN A 159 -23.42 -18.14 -39.34
C GLN A 159 -23.46 -19.65 -39.47
#